data_AF-A0A9D0UQS1-F1
#
_entry.id   AF-A0A9D0UQS1-F1
#
_cell.length_a   1.000
_cell.length_b   1.000
_cell.length_c   1.000
_cell.angle_alpha   90.00
_cell.angle_beta   90.00
_cell.angle_gamma   90.00
#
_symmetry.space_group_name_H-M   'P 1'
#
loop_
_entity.id
_entity.type
_entity.pdbx_description
1 polymer ?
#
loop_
_entity_poly.entity_id
_entity_poly.type
_entity_poly.pdbx_seq_one_letter_code
_entity_poly.pdbx_strand_id
1 'polypeptide(L)'
;MTDIHADRVLILDFGSQYTQLIARRVRELGVYCELHPFDMSEDAIRRFKPKGIILSGGPDTVTAETTGRAPDIVFELGVPVLGICYGMQTMAAQLGGEV
;
A
#
# COMPACT_ATOMS: atom_id res chain seq x y z
N MET A 1 3.80 -15.87 -23.47
CA MET A 1 4.01 -16.29 -22.07
C MET A 1 3.77 -15.06 -21.22
N THR A 2 2.73 -15.06 -20.39
CA THR A 2 2.48 -14.01 -19.40
C THR A 2 3.60 -14.07 -18.37
N ASP A 3 4.42 -13.03 -18.30
CA ASP A 3 5.44 -12.92 -17.27
C ASP A 3 4.74 -12.61 -15.95
N ILE A 4 4.53 -13.64 -15.14
CA ILE A 4 3.89 -13.58 -13.82
C ILE A 4 4.61 -12.67 -12.81
N HIS A 5 5.84 -12.25 -13.11
CA HIS A 5 6.60 -11.28 -12.31
C HIS A 5 6.60 -9.86 -12.93
N ALA A 6 6.18 -9.71 -14.19
CA ALA A 6 6.11 -8.39 -14.82
C ALA A 6 5.06 -7.49 -14.17
N ASP A 7 3.99 -8.11 -13.67
CA ASP A 7 2.90 -7.44 -12.96
C ASP A 7 2.99 -7.78 -11.46
N ARG A 8 3.58 -6.87 -10.69
CA ARG A 8 3.79 -7.01 -9.25
C ARG A 8 3.13 -5.90 -8.45
N VAL A 9 2.45 -6.28 -7.37
CA VAL A 9 1.77 -5.36 -6.46
C VAL A 9 2.54 -5.27 -5.15
N LEU A 10 2.73 -4.04 -4.66
CA LEU A 10 3.26 -3.79 -3.32
C LEU A 10 2.09 -3.58 -2.36
N ILE A 11 2.10 -4.28 -1.23
CA ILE A 11 1.13 -4.08 -0.14
C ILE A 11 1.89 -3.48 1.05
N LEU A 12 1.51 -2.27 1.43
CA LEU A 12 2.03 -1.59 2.61
C LEU A 12 1.09 -1.79 3.80
N ASP A 13 1.62 -2.36 4.88
CA ASP A 13 0.86 -2.79 6.05
C ASP A 13 0.85 -1.73 7.17
N PHE A 14 -0.33 -1.22 7.49
CA PHE A 14 -0.59 -0.33 8.62
C PHE A 14 -1.07 -1.09 9.88
N GLY A 15 -0.91 -2.42 9.92
CA GLY A 15 -1.21 -3.25 11.09
C GLY A 15 -2.60 -3.89 11.08
N SER A 16 -3.28 -3.93 9.93
CA SER A 16 -4.59 -4.59 9.82
C SER A 16 -4.52 -6.10 10.01
N GLN A 17 -5.48 -6.64 10.77
CA GLN A 17 -5.72 -8.09 10.87
C GLN A 17 -6.01 -8.76 9.51
N TYR A 18 -6.37 -7.98 8.48
CA TYR A 18 -6.72 -8.48 7.15
C TYR A 18 -5.60 -8.34 6.11
N THR A 19 -4.42 -7.80 6.44
CA THR A 19 -3.35 -7.57 5.44
C THR A 19 -2.91 -8.87 4.76
N GLN A 20 -2.77 -9.96 5.52
CA GLN A 20 -2.45 -11.27 4.94
C GLN A 20 -3.57 -11.81 4.03
N LEU A 21 -4.84 -11.49 4.33
CA LEU A 21 -5.96 -11.87 3.48
C LEU A 21 -5.94 -11.10 2.16
N ILE A 22 -5.60 -9.81 2.18
CA ILE A 22 -5.41 -9.01 0.96
C ILE A 22 -4.32 -9.63 0.09
N ALA A 23 -3.15 -9.94 0.66
CA ALA A 23 -2.06 -10.60 -0.07
C ALA A 23 -2.48 -11.95 -0.66
N ARG A 24 -3.23 -12.76 0.10
CA ARG A 24 -3.80 -14.01 -0.40
C ARG A 24 -4.74 -13.79 -1.58
N ARG A 25 -5.62 -12.79 -1.53
CA ARG A 25 -6.55 -12.49 -2.63
C ARG A 25 -5.83 -12.03 -3.89
N VAL A 26 -4.78 -11.21 -3.77
CA VAL A 26 -3.96 -10.80 -4.92
C VAL A 26 -3.28 -12.01 -5.57
N ARG A 27 -2.74 -12.93 -4.76
CA ARG A 27 -2.12 -14.16 -5.26
C ARG A 27 -3.12 -15.12 -5.89
N GLU A 28 -4.33 -15.24 -5.33
CA GLU A 28 -5.43 -16.03 -5.91
C GLU A 28 -5.88 -15.50 -7.28
N LEU A 29 -5.67 -14.20 -7.57
CA LEU A 29 -5.86 -13.60 -8.89
C LEU A 29 -4.68 -13.81 -9.86
N GLY A 30 -3.64 -14.53 -9.45
CA GLY A 30 -2.48 -14.84 -10.28
C GLY A 30 -1.43 -13.72 -10.38
N VAL A 31 -1.47 -12.73 -9.49
CA VAL A 31 -0.55 -11.58 -9.49
C VAL A 31 0.48 -11.73 -8.38
N TYR A 32 1.76 -11.48 -8.68
CA TYR A 32 2.81 -11.50 -7.67
C TYR A 32 2.67 -10.31 -6.71
N CYS A 33 2.84 -10.53 -5.41
CA CYS A 33 2.83 -9.45 -4.44
C CYS A 33 3.77 -9.68 -3.26
N GLU A 34 4.35 -8.58 -2.77
CA GLU A 34 5.09 -8.51 -1.51
C GLU A 34 4.32 -7.66 -0.50
N LEU A 35 4.41 -8.07 0.77
CA LEU A 35 3.81 -7.38 1.91
C LEU A 35 4.97 -6.83 2.75
N HIS A 36 4.97 -5.51 2.96
CA HIS A 36 5.97 -4.80 3.74
C HIS A 36 5.31 -3.86 4.76
N PRO A 37 5.98 -3.52 5.86
CA PRO A 37 5.52 -2.45 6.76
C PRO A 37 5.30 -1.12 6.03
N PHE A 38 4.40 -0.28 6.54
CA PHE A 38 4.10 1.01 5.93
C PHE A 38 5.31 1.95 5.84
N ASP A 39 6.31 1.81 6.72
CA ASP A 39 7.52 2.63 6.79
C ASP A 39 8.67 2.12 5.88
N MET A 40 8.35 1.25 4.91
CA MET A 40 9.30 0.79 3.89
C MET A 40 10.00 1.97 3.20
N SER A 41 11.33 1.92 3.10
CA SER A 41 12.12 3.02 2.54
C SER A 41 11.82 3.28 1.06
N GLU A 42 11.90 4.55 0.66
CA GLU A 42 11.64 4.94 -0.74
C GLU A 42 12.55 4.21 -1.74
N ASP A 43 13.83 4.02 -1.40
CA ASP A 43 14.78 3.29 -2.22
C ASP A 43 14.34 1.84 -2.45
N ALA A 44 13.80 1.19 -1.42
CA ALA A 44 13.30 -0.17 -1.53
C ALA A 44 12.05 -0.21 -2.43
N ILE A 45 11.15 0.76 -2.31
CA ILE A 45 9.96 0.88 -3.17
C ILE A 45 10.37 1.11 -4.64
N ARG A 46 11.35 2.01 -4.91
CA ARG A 46 11.88 2.24 -6.27
C ARG A 46 12.49 0.99 -6.87
N ARG A 47 13.27 0.24 -6.08
CA ARG A 47 13.89 -1.03 -6.51
C ARG A 47 12.84 -2.10 -6.77
N PHE A 48 11.79 -2.13 -5.95
CA PHE A 48 10.67 -3.04 -6.12
C PHE A 48 9.90 -2.78 -7.42
N LYS A 49 9.87 -1.55 -7.96
CA LYS A 49 9.17 -1.18 -9.21
C LYS A 49 7.74 -1.77 -9.27
N PRO A 50 6.85 -1.41 -8.32
CA PRO A 50 5.49 -1.90 -8.31
C PRO A 50 4.73 -1.44 -9.55
N LYS A 51 3.76 -2.25 -10.01
CA LYS A 51 2.75 -1.88 -11.02
C LYS A 51 1.46 -1.36 -10.39
N GLY A 52 1.28 -1.60 -9.10
CA GLY A 52 0.22 -1.04 -8.28
C GLY A 52 0.58 -1.17 -6.81
N ILE A 53 -0.01 -0.30 -5.99
CA ILE A 53 0.25 -0.24 -4.54
C ILE A 53 -1.08 -0.37 -3.80
N ILE A 54 -1.11 -1.19 -2.75
CA ILE A 54 -2.25 -1.29 -1.83
C ILE A 54 -1.79 -0.80 -0.46
N LEU A 55 -2.50 0.19 0.08
CA LEU A 55 -2.36 0.66 1.46
C LEU A 55 -3.38 -0.09 2.31
N SER A 56 -2.92 -0.94 3.23
CA SER A 56 -3.82 -1.74 4.06
C SER A 56 -4.56 -0.87 5.08
N GLY A 57 -5.52 -1.48 5.77
CA GLY A 57 -6.12 -0.86 6.96
C GLY A 57 -5.15 -0.87 8.15
N GLY A 58 -5.58 -0.26 9.23
CA GLY A 58 -4.91 -0.32 10.53
C GLY A 58 -5.95 -0.44 11.63
N PRO A 59 -5.55 -0.86 12.85
CA PRO A 59 -6.41 -0.82 14.02
C PRO A 59 -6.67 0.62 14.48
N ASP A 60 -5.77 1.53 14.10
CA ASP A 60 -5.82 2.95 14.44
C ASP A 60 -6.85 3.68 13.58
N THR A 61 -7.37 4.78 14.12
CA THR A 61 -8.14 5.76 13.35
C THR A 61 -7.22 6.92 13.01
N VAL A 62 -7.34 7.52 11.82
CA VAL A 62 -6.52 8.69 11.51
C VAL A 62 -6.92 9.85 12.42
N THR A 63 -6.14 10.13 13.46
CA THR A 63 -6.25 11.32 14.31
C THR A 63 -5.05 12.25 14.04
N ALA A 64 -5.26 13.55 14.23
CA ALA A 64 -4.38 14.61 13.75
C ALA A 64 -2.92 14.59 14.27
N GLU A 65 -2.57 13.76 15.27
CA GLU A 65 -1.31 13.93 16.01
C GLU A 65 -0.28 12.81 15.83
N THR A 66 -0.65 11.61 15.38
CA THR A 66 0.33 10.54 15.08
C THR A 66 -0.34 9.44 14.29
N THR A 67 -0.18 9.46 12.98
CA THR A 67 -0.75 8.44 12.10
C THR A 67 0.34 7.94 11.16
N GLY A 68 0.44 6.61 11.03
CA GLY A 68 1.37 5.98 10.11
C GLY A 68 1.13 6.58 8.73
N ARG A 69 2.14 7.26 8.20
CA ARG A 69 2.08 7.89 6.88
C ARG A 69 2.62 6.93 5.84
N ALA A 70 1.99 6.89 4.69
CA ALA A 70 2.60 6.24 3.54
C ALA A 70 3.81 7.09 3.08
N PRO A 71 4.93 6.47 2.65
CA PRO A 71 6.04 7.16 2.04
C PRO A 71 5.56 7.99 0.84
N ASP A 72 5.95 9.25 0.75
CA ASP A 72 5.37 10.19 -0.23
C ASP A 72 5.54 9.69 -1.68
N ILE A 73 6.64 8.97 -1.95
CA ILE A 73 6.91 8.28 -3.21
C ILE A 73 5.75 7.39 -3.71
N VAL A 74 4.94 6.82 -2.81
CA VAL A 74 3.78 6.00 -3.17
C VAL A 74 2.84 6.76 -4.11
N PHE A 75 2.66 8.06 -3.87
CA PHE A 75 1.76 8.92 -4.63
C PHE A 75 2.46 9.57 -5.84
N GLU A 76 3.79 9.56 -5.89
CA GLU A 76 4.59 10.16 -6.96
C GLU A 76 4.96 9.19 -8.09
N LEU A 77 4.91 7.87 -7.84
CA LEU A 77 5.36 6.84 -8.80
C LEU A 77 4.51 6.74 -10.08
N GLY A 78 3.35 7.39 -10.14
CA GLY A 78 2.46 7.35 -11.30
C GLY A 78 1.83 5.99 -11.55
N VAL A 79 1.76 5.13 -10.52
CA VAL A 79 1.10 3.82 -10.55
C VAL A 79 -0.22 3.87 -9.78
N PRO A 80 -1.20 3.01 -10.09
CA PRO A 80 -2.45 2.94 -9.33
C PRO A 80 -2.22 2.65 -7.84
N VAL A 81 -2.91 3.39 -6.98
CA VAL A 81 -2.89 3.21 -5.52
C VAL A 81 -4.30 2.93 -5.02
N LEU A 82 -4.47 1.85 -4.27
CA LEU A 82 -5.73 1.49 -3.59
C LEU A 82 -5.55 1.63 -2.08
N GLY A 83 -6.29 2.56 -1.46
CA GLY A 83 -6.38 2.67 0.00
C GLY A 83 -7.55 1.89 0.57
N ILE A 84 -7.34 1.09 1.61
CA ILE A 84 -8.39 0.33 2.29
C ILE A 84 -8.52 0.83 3.73
N CYS A 85 -9.70 1.33 4.11
CA CYS A 85 -9.98 1.84 5.46
C CYS A 85 -8.94 2.90 5.88
N TYR A 86 -8.06 2.60 6.84
CA TYR A 86 -6.97 3.50 7.25
C TYR A 86 -6.08 3.96 6.10
N GLY A 87 -5.76 3.08 5.14
CA GLY A 87 -4.98 3.45 3.96
C GLY A 87 -5.69 4.48 3.08
N MET A 88 -7.03 4.46 3.05
CA MET A 88 -7.83 5.48 2.35
C MET A 88 -7.81 6.81 3.11
N GLN A 89 -7.94 6.78 4.44
CA GLN A 89 -7.87 7.98 5.28
C GLN A 89 -6.49 8.66 5.19
N THR A 90 -5.42 7.85 5.23
CA THR A 90 -4.03 8.30 5.06
C THR A 90 -3.83 8.98 3.72
N MET A 91 -4.37 8.39 2.65
CA MET A 91 -4.34 8.98 1.31
C MET A 91 -5.10 10.31 1.25
N ALA A 92 -6.31 10.38 1.83
CA ALA A 92 -7.09 11.61 1.86
C ALA A 92 -6.34 12.74 2.60
N ALA A 93 -5.83 12.46 3.80
CA ALA A 93 -5.09 13.43 4.60
C ALA A 93 -3.78 13.89 3.93
N GLN A 94 -2.97 12.97 3.38
CA GLN A 94 -1.69 13.33 2.73
C GLN A 94 -1.85 14.09 1.41
N LEU A 95 -3.00 13.95 0.74
CA LEU A 95 -3.30 14.63 -0.52
C LEU A 95 -4.12 15.92 -0.33
N GLY A 96 -4.24 16.42 0.91
CA GLY A 96 -4.87 17.70 1.23
C GLY A 96 -6.39 17.66 1.42
N GLY A 97 -6.97 16.47 1.57
CA GLY A 97 -8.35 16.29 2.01
C GLY A 97 -8.48 16.29 3.54
N GLU A 98 -9.73 16.23 4.00
CA GLU A 98 -10.10 16.14 5.41
C GLU A 98 -10.76 14.76 5.68
N VAL A 99 -10.50 14.19 6.87
CA VAL A 99 -10.92 12.84 7.27
C VAL A 99 -11.82 12.90 8.50
#